data_AF-A0A1Q6YI22-F1
#
_entry.id   AF-A0A1Q6YI22-F1
#
_cell.length_a   1.000
_cell.length_b   1.000
_cell.length_c   1.000
_cell.angle_alpha   90.00
_cell.angle_beta   90.00
_cell.angle_gamma   90.00
#
_symmetry.space_group_name_H-M   'P 1'
#
loop_
_entity.id
_entity.type
_entity.pdbx_description
1 polymer ?
#
loop_
_entity_poly.entity_id
_entity_poly.type
_entity_poly.pdbx_seq_one_letter_code
_entity_poly.pdbx_strand_id
1 'polypeptide(L)'
;MTIPNYSLFVDQPRWDDLHSLKRIAIVHEEFLREGMPAALHLNARTDRDWERWTEYITARPEVTHIAFEFATGAGWALRTQWHLGKLSRLAEKVGRPLHLVVRGGIKFLPALTRDFSDVTLLESSLFMKTKSRQRATLSAPGRVTWRSSPTKKRTR
;
A
#
# COMPACT_ATOMS: atom_id res chain seq x y z
N MET A 1 7.08 1.75 10.24
CA MET A 1 5.67 1.60 10.71
C MET A 1 4.72 2.21 9.68
N THR A 2 3.56 1.60 9.39
CA THR A 2 2.47 2.25 8.63
C THR A 2 1.57 2.96 9.64
N ILE A 3 1.17 4.22 9.40
CA ILE A 3 0.25 4.93 10.30
C ILE A 3 -1.18 4.55 9.91
N PRO A 4 -1.86 3.68 10.67
CA PRO A 4 -3.17 3.20 10.31
C PRO A 4 -4.23 4.29 10.50
N ASN A 5 -5.15 4.41 9.54
CA ASN A 5 -6.43 5.02 9.80
C ASN A 5 -7.39 3.93 10.32
N TYR A 6 -7.88 4.08 11.56
CA TYR A 6 -8.75 3.11 12.21
C TYR A 6 -10.24 3.27 11.87
N SER A 7 -10.62 4.15 10.94
CA SER A 7 -12.02 4.43 10.63
C SER A 7 -12.23 4.65 9.13
N LEU A 8 -12.79 3.65 8.45
CA LEU A 8 -13.19 3.72 7.05
C LEU A 8 -14.72 3.64 6.95
N PHE A 9 -15.41 4.68 7.41
CA PHE A 9 -16.86 4.78 7.24
C PHE A 9 -17.20 5.44 5.89
N VAL A 10 -18.21 4.89 5.21
CA VAL A 10 -18.70 5.38 3.91
C VAL A 10 -19.68 6.54 4.08
N ASP A 11 -20.36 6.61 5.23
CA ASP A 11 -21.35 7.62 5.57
C ASP A 11 -20.87 8.48 6.75
N GLN A 12 -19.76 9.19 6.54
CA GLN A 12 -19.23 10.16 7.49
C GLN A 12 -19.09 11.54 6.84
N PRO A 13 -19.30 12.62 7.62
CA PRO A 13 -19.01 13.95 7.15
C PRO A 13 -17.58 14.07 6.62
N ARG A 14 -17.42 14.80 5.50
CA ARG A 14 -16.13 14.98 4.82
C ARG A 14 -15.02 15.51 5.74
N TRP A 15 -15.39 16.23 6.79
CA TRP A 15 -14.49 16.74 7.83
C TRP A 15 -13.68 15.64 8.52
N ASP A 16 -14.26 14.46 8.74
CA ASP A 16 -13.57 13.35 9.39
C ASP A 16 -12.43 12.82 8.51
N ASP A 17 -12.67 12.74 7.20
CA ASP A 17 -11.65 12.36 6.21
C ASP A 17 -10.51 13.40 6.14
N LEU A 18 -10.84 14.71 6.20
CA LEU A 18 -9.84 15.79 6.24
C LEU A 18 -9.01 15.76 7.51
N HIS A 19 -9.65 15.51 8.65
CA HIS A 19 -8.98 15.36 9.93
C HIS A 19 -8.04 14.15 9.92
N SER A 20 -8.46 13.05 9.31
CA SER A 20 -7.65 11.84 9.14
C SER A 20 -6.43 12.10 8.26
N LEU A 21 -6.59 12.78 7.12
CA LEU A 21 -5.50 13.21 6.24
C LEU A 21 -4.45 14.04 6.99
N LYS A 22 -4.89 15.06 7.73
CA LYS A 22 -4.01 15.91 8.53
C LYS A 22 -3.24 15.11 9.58
N ARG A 23 -3.93 14.23 10.32
CA ARG A 23 -3.32 13.40 11.36
C ARG A 23 -2.26 12.46 10.82
N ILE A 24 -2.53 11.82 9.68
CA ILE A 24 -1.54 10.93 9.04
C ILE A 24 -0.26 11.71 8.73
N ALA A 25 -0.38 12.90 8.15
CA ALA A 25 0.78 13.73 7.80
C ALA A 25 1.58 14.18 9.04
N ILE A 26 0.90 14.62 10.11
CA ILE A 26 1.56 15.05 11.35
C ILE A 26 2.31 13.90 12.01
N VAL A 27 1.63 12.77 12.23
CA VAL A 27 2.25 11.62 12.89
C VAL A 27 3.40 11.06 12.04
N HIS A 28 3.29 11.13 10.70
CA HIS A 28 4.38 10.70 9.83
C HIS A 28 5.62 11.58 10.00
N GLU A 29 5.44 12.89 10.03
CA GLU A 29 6.52 13.86 10.24
C GLU A 29 7.16 13.70 11.62
N GLU A 30 6.37 13.53 12.68
CA GLU A 30 6.86 13.25 14.03
C GLU A 30 7.75 11.99 14.07
N PHE A 31 7.34 10.92 13.41
CA PHE A 31 8.14 9.69 13.35
C PHE A 31 9.46 9.91 12.62
N LEU A 32 9.43 10.58 11.46
CA LEU A 32 10.65 10.86 10.70
C LEU A 32 11.60 11.78 11.47
N ARG A 33 11.07 12.78 12.18
CA ARG A 33 11.83 13.72 12.99
C ARG A 33 12.58 13.03 14.14
N GLU A 34 11.99 11.99 14.71
CA GLU A 34 12.63 11.15 15.74
C GLU A 34 13.52 10.04 15.15
N GLY A 35 13.78 10.06 13.84
CA GLY A 35 14.64 9.09 13.17
C GLY A 35 14.01 7.70 12.99
N MET A 36 12.68 7.57 13.18
CA MET A 36 11.97 6.31 13.00
C MET A 36 11.46 6.15 11.56
N PRO A 37 11.86 5.09 10.82
CA PRO A 37 11.36 4.85 9.48
C PRO A 37 9.83 4.57 9.46
N ALA A 38 9.10 5.41 8.73
CA ALA A 38 7.66 5.31 8.58
C ALA A 38 7.22 5.48 7.11
N ALA A 39 6.26 4.66 6.70
CA ALA A 39 5.63 4.77 5.38
C ALA A 39 4.37 5.64 5.49
N LEU A 40 4.27 6.66 4.62
CA LEU A 40 3.16 7.60 4.61
C LEU A 40 1.90 6.93 4.07
N HIS A 41 0.85 6.82 4.88
CA HIS A 41 -0.39 6.17 4.47
C HIS A 41 -1.26 7.08 3.60
N LEU A 42 -1.51 6.67 2.36
CA LEU A 42 -2.33 7.43 1.41
C LEU A 42 -3.81 7.13 1.61
N ASN A 43 -4.46 7.85 2.53
CA ASN A 43 -5.91 7.85 2.65
C ASN A 43 -6.51 8.84 1.65
N ALA A 44 -6.86 8.40 0.45
CA ALA A 44 -7.41 9.24 -0.61
C ALA A 44 -8.72 8.68 -1.14
N ARG A 45 -9.78 9.50 -1.17
CA ARG A 45 -11.12 9.07 -1.63
C ARG A 45 -11.60 9.81 -2.87
N THR A 46 -11.07 11.00 -3.12
CA THR A 46 -11.44 11.90 -4.21
C THR A 46 -10.22 12.30 -5.03
N ASP A 47 -10.43 12.84 -6.23
CA ASP A 47 -9.35 13.39 -7.05
C ASP A 47 -8.54 14.46 -6.29
N ARG A 48 -9.24 15.31 -5.53
CA ARG A 48 -8.61 16.37 -4.74
C ARG A 48 -7.71 15.83 -3.63
N ASP A 49 -8.02 14.67 -3.06
CA ASP A 49 -7.13 14.04 -2.06
C ASP A 49 -5.84 13.55 -2.71
N TRP A 50 -5.94 12.96 -3.90
CA TRP A 50 -4.77 12.52 -4.66
C TRP A 50 -3.88 13.70 -5.07
N GLU A 51 -4.47 14.82 -5.49
CA GLU A 51 -3.74 16.05 -5.77
C GLU A 51 -2.97 16.53 -4.54
N ARG A 52 -3.64 16.65 -3.39
CA ARG A 52 -3.00 17.07 -2.14
C ARG A 52 -1.87 16.15 -1.71
N TRP A 53 -2.06 14.83 -1.80
CA TRP A 53 -0.97 13.89 -1.47
C TRP A 53 0.19 14.02 -2.44
N THR A 54 -0.08 14.17 -3.73
CA THR A 54 0.96 14.35 -4.74
C THR A 54 1.76 15.62 -4.45
N GLU A 55 1.09 16.74 -4.20
CA GLU A 55 1.71 18.01 -3.82
C GLU A 55 2.54 17.86 -2.54
N TYR A 56 1.98 17.22 -1.51
CA TYR A 56 2.65 16.99 -0.22
C TYR A 56 3.94 16.18 -0.36
N ILE A 57 3.91 15.08 -1.13
CA ILE A 57 5.06 14.17 -1.32
C ILE A 57 6.11 14.80 -2.25
N THR A 58 5.67 15.57 -3.24
CA THR A 58 6.57 16.29 -4.15
C THR A 58 7.35 17.35 -3.39
N ALA A 59 6.70 18.07 -2.47
CA ALA A 59 7.33 19.09 -1.65
C ALA A 59 8.27 18.54 -0.56
N ARG A 60 8.22 17.24 -0.28
CA ARG A 60 8.92 16.60 0.85
C ARG A 60 9.76 15.41 0.39
N PRO A 61 11.00 15.64 -0.06
CA PRO A 61 11.89 14.58 -0.54
C PRO A 61 12.20 13.50 0.52
N GLU A 62 12.09 13.83 1.81
CA GLU A 62 12.22 12.91 2.93
C GLU A 62 11.17 11.78 2.93
N VAL A 63 10.03 11.97 2.28
CA VAL A 63 9.01 10.92 2.12
C VAL A 63 9.47 9.94 1.06
N THR A 64 10.10 8.83 1.44
CA THR A 64 10.62 7.81 0.51
C THR A 64 9.73 6.57 0.38
N HIS A 65 8.90 6.32 1.40
CA HIS A 65 8.01 5.17 1.48
C HIS A 65 6.56 5.62 1.63
N ILE A 66 5.67 5.04 0.84
CA ILE A 66 4.22 5.27 0.91
C ILE A 66 3.49 3.96 1.17
N ALA A 67 2.32 4.04 1.80
CA ALA A 67 1.50 2.88 2.10
C ALA A 67 0.08 3.04 1.56
N PHE A 68 -0.47 2.00 0.93
CA PHE A 68 -1.84 2.01 0.42
C PHE A 68 -2.56 0.68 0.71
N GLU A 69 -3.85 0.75 1.03
CA GLU A 69 -4.68 -0.43 1.28
C GLU A 69 -5.77 -0.55 0.21
N PHE A 70 -5.75 -1.68 -0.50
CA PHE A 70 -6.88 -2.07 -1.34
C PHE A 70 -7.92 -2.80 -0.48
N ALA A 71 -9.04 -2.16 -0.17
CA ALA A 71 -10.13 -2.79 0.57
C ALA A 71 -10.86 -3.87 -0.26
N THR A 72 -11.60 -4.75 0.43
CA THR A 72 -12.34 -5.87 -0.16
C THR A 72 -13.82 -5.51 -0.43
N GLY A 73 -14.37 -5.93 -1.58
CA GLY A 73 -15.82 -5.79 -1.90
C GLY A 73 -16.16 -5.92 -3.40
N ALA A 74 -17.41 -6.30 -3.73
CA ALA A 74 -17.85 -6.54 -5.12
C ALA A 74 -18.08 -5.24 -5.93
N GLY A 75 -18.62 -4.18 -5.31
CA GLY A 75 -18.75 -2.85 -5.93
C GLY A 75 -17.43 -2.08 -6.08
N TRP A 76 -16.31 -2.67 -5.63
CA TRP A 76 -15.00 -2.03 -5.57
C TRP A 76 -14.13 -2.27 -6.79
N ALA A 77 -14.45 -3.20 -7.70
CA ALA A 77 -13.55 -3.55 -8.81
C ALA A 77 -13.16 -2.33 -9.68
N LEU A 78 -14.15 -1.52 -10.06
CA LEU A 78 -13.93 -0.28 -10.81
C LEU A 78 -13.15 0.76 -9.99
N ARG A 79 -13.51 0.92 -8.71
CA ARG A 79 -12.84 1.84 -7.78
C ARG A 79 -11.38 1.46 -7.54
N THR A 80 -11.08 0.17 -7.57
CA THR A 80 -9.74 -0.38 -7.38
C THR A 80 -8.86 -0.11 -8.60
N GLN A 81 -9.40 -0.25 -9.82
CA GLN A 81 -8.71 0.16 -11.04
C GLN A 81 -8.47 1.67 -11.08
N TRP A 82 -9.45 2.47 -10.63
CA TRP A 82 -9.28 3.92 -10.48
C TRP A 82 -8.13 4.26 -9.52
N HIS A 83 -8.08 3.63 -8.34
CA HIS A 83 -6.98 3.81 -7.39
C HIS A 83 -5.62 3.38 -7.96
N LEU A 84 -5.58 2.29 -8.74
CA LEU A 84 -4.35 1.89 -9.44
C LEU A 84 -3.86 3.01 -10.38
N GLY A 85 -4.74 3.55 -11.23
CA GLY A 85 -4.38 4.66 -12.13
C GLY A 85 -3.93 5.91 -11.37
N LYS A 86 -4.51 6.17 -10.18
CA LYS A 86 -4.07 7.26 -9.31
C LYS A 86 -2.69 7.04 -8.71
N LEU A 87 -2.38 5.82 -8.27
CA LEU A 87 -1.05 5.46 -7.77
C LEU A 87 0.02 5.61 -8.86
N SER A 88 -0.25 5.10 -10.07
CA SER A 88 0.66 5.25 -11.22
C SER A 88 0.93 6.73 -11.53
N ARG A 89 -0.13 7.54 -11.59
CA ARG A 89 -0.01 8.99 -11.86
C ARG A 89 0.71 9.74 -10.74
N LEU A 90 0.53 9.32 -9.48
CA LEU A 90 1.25 9.90 -8.36
C LEU A 90 2.74 9.60 -8.49
N ALA A 91 3.13 8.35 -8.74
CA ALA A 91 4.54 7.97 -8.92
C ALA A 91 5.20 8.76 -10.07
N GLU A 92 4.50 8.84 -11.21
CA GLU A 92 4.93 9.64 -12.37
C GLU A 92 5.14 11.12 -12.01
N LYS A 93 4.16 11.75 -11.35
CA LYS A 93 4.23 13.18 -11.00
C LYS A 93 5.29 13.51 -9.96
N VAL A 94 5.51 12.64 -8.98
CA VAL A 94 6.56 12.85 -7.98
C VAL A 94 7.94 12.70 -8.62
N GLY A 95 8.08 11.88 -9.67
CA GLY A 95 9.26 11.86 -10.54
C GLY A 95 10.56 11.38 -9.87
N ARG A 96 10.46 10.75 -8.69
CA ARG A 96 11.61 10.17 -7.97
C ARG A 96 11.25 8.78 -7.45
N PRO A 97 12.25 7.93 -7.14
CA PRO A 97 12.01 6.60 -6.59
C PRO A 97 11.15 6.65 -5.31
N LEU A 98 10.09 5.85 -5.29
CA LEU A 98 9.21 5.65 -4.14
C LEU A 98 9.03 4.15 -3.91
N HIS A 99 9.12 3.74 -2.64
CA HIS A 99 8.76 2.39 -2.22
C HIS A 99 7.28 2.35 -1.82
N LEU A 100 6.51 1.51 -2.49
CA LEU A 100 5.11 1.25 -2.14
C LEU A 100 4.96 0.05 -1.20
N VAL A 101 4.40 0.28 -0.02
CA VAL A 101 3.91 -0.77 0.88
C VAL A 101 2.40 -0.94 0.66
N VAL A 102 1.99 -2.06 0.07
CA VAL A 102 0.59 -2.29 -0.28
C VAL A 102 -0.01 -3.41 0.55
N ARG A 103 -1.21 -3.17 1.08
CA ARG A 103 -2.04 -4.22 1.71
C ARG A 103 -3.13 -4.66 0.74
N GLY A 104 -3.20 -5.97 0.48
CA GLY A 104 -4.12 -6.55 -0.51
C GLY A 104 -3.73 -6.23 -1.96
N GLY A 105 -4.65 -6.45 -2.90
CA GLY A 105 -4.45 -6.03 -4.29
C GLY A 105 -3.38 -6.80 -5.09
N ILE A 106 -3.05 -8.04 -4.71
CA ILE A 106 -2.01 -8.86 -5.38
C ILE A 106 -2.13 -8.92 -6.91
N LYS A 107 -3.35 -8.86 -7.45
CA LYS A 107 -3.62 -8.84 -8.90
C LYS A 107 -3.06 -7.62 -9.63
N PHE A 108 -2.79 -6.52 -8.92
CA PHE A 108 -2.22 -5.30 -9.48
C PHE A 108 -0.72 -5.20 -9.32
N LEU A 109 -0.10 -6.15 -8.62
CA LEU A 109 1.32 -6.15 -8.35
C LEU A 109 2.17 -5.98 -9.63
N PRO A 110 1.85 -6.61 -10.79
CA PRO A 110 2.60 -6.37 -12.03
C PRO A 110 2.60 -4.91 -12.49
N ALA A 111 1.48 -4.21 -12.36
CA ALA A 111 1.39 -2.79 -12.72
C ALA A 111 2.15 -1.93 -11.70
N LEU A 112 2.00 -2.20 -10.41
CA LEU A 112 2.68 -1.47 -9.35
C LEU A 112 4.20 -1.62 -9.44
N THR A 113 4.72 -2.81 -9.74
CA THR A 113 6.18 -3.04 -9.87
C THR A 113 6.81 -2.37 -11.09
N ARG A 114 6.00 -1.89 -12.04
CA ARG A 114 6.49 -1.08 -13.16
C ARG A 114 6.60 0.39 -12.79
N ASP A 115 5.66 0.87 -11.97
CA ASP A 115 5.51 2.31 -11.70
C ASP A 115 6.26 2.75 -10.43
N PHE A 116 6.60 1.82 -9.53
CA PHE A 116 7.35 2.07 -8.28
C PHE A 116 8.72 1.39 -8.31
N SER A 117 9.70 1.99 -7.61
CA SER A 117 11.06 1.45 -7.55
C SER A 117 11.16 0.16 -6.73
N ASP A 118 10.33 0.04 -5.69
CA ASP A 118 10.15 -1.19 -4.93
C ASP A 118 8.71 -1.31 -4.44
N VAL A 119 8.24 -2.55 -4.24
CA VAL A 119 6.89 -2.85 -3.76
C VAL A 119 6.91 -3.95 -2.71
N THR A 120 6.48 -3.63 -1.50
CA THR A 120 6.23 -4.61 -0.42
C THR A 120 4.75 -4.93 -0.33
N LEU A 121 4.37 -6.19 -0.59
CA LEU A 121 3.00 -6.67 -0.48
C LEU A 121 2.73 -7.32 0.89
N LEU A 122 1.70 -6.83 1.58
CA LEU A 122 1.14 -7.40 2.81
C LEU A 122 -0.19 -8.08 2.48
N GLU A 123 -0.27 -9.40 2.66
CA GLU A 123 -1.41 -10.21 2.24
C GLU A 123 -1.94 -11.06 3.40
N SER A 124 -3.24 -10.98 3.69
CA SER A 124 -3.82 -11.63 4.87
C SER A 124 -4.01 -13.14 4.72
N SER A 125 -4.13 -13.67 3.50
CA SER A 125 -4.19 -15.12 3.26
C SER A 125 -2.84 -15.83 3.49
N LEU A 126 -1.73 -15.09 3.68
CA LEU A 126 -0.40 -15.64 4.01
C LEU A 126 -0.45 -16.62 5.18
N PHE A 127 -1.24 -16.32 6.20
CA PHE A 127 -1.42 -17.23 7.34
C PHE A 127 -1.98 -18.58 6.89
N MET A 128 -3.05 -18.57 6.10
CA MET A 128 -3.69 -19.78 5.59
C MET A 128 -2.76 -20.53 4.63
N LYS A 129 -2.06 -19.82 3.74
CA LYS A 129 -1.05 -20.41 2.83
C LYS A 129 0.08 -21.09 3.59
N THR A 130 0.60 -20.44 4.62
CA THR A 130 1.65 -20.99 5.47
C THR A 130 1.16 -22.21 6.25
N LYS A 131 -0.06 -22.15 6.82
CA LYS A 131 -0.72 -23.29 7.47
C LYS A 131 -0.87 -24.47 6.51
N SER A 132 -1.19 -24.21 5.24
CA SER A 132 -1.26 -25.22 4.17
C SER A 132 0.11 -25.64 3.63
N ARG A 133 1.22 -25.27 4.27
CA ARG A 133 2.59 -25.57 3.84
C ARG A 133 2.86 -25.10 2.41
N GLN A 134 2.42 -23.89 2.08
CA GLN A 134 2.69 -23.26 0.80
C GLN A 134 3.65 -22.08 1.00
N ARG A 135 4.63 -21.97 0.09
CA ARG A 135 5.58 -20.85 0.04
C ARG A 135 5.30 -20.00 -1.20
N ALA A 136 5.28 -18.68 -1.01
CA ALA A 136 5.25 -17.74 -2.12
C ALA A 136 6.61 -17.72 -2.83
N THR A 137 6.59 -17.83 -4.15
CA THR A 137 7.76 -17.67 -5.02
C THR A 137 7.44 -16.63 -6.09
N LEU A 138 8.34 -15.67 -6.26
CA LEU A 138 8.29 -14.73 -7.38
C LEU A 138 8.68 -15.50 -8.64
N SER A 139 7.74 -15.62 -9.56
CA SER A 139 7.94 -16.29 -10.86
C SER A 139 8.35 -15.33 -11.97
N ALA A 140 8.05 -14.04 -11.78
CA ALA A 140 8.42 -12.90 -12.62
C ALA A 140 8.17 -11.61 -11.79
N PRO A 141 8.62 -10.42 -12.24
CA PRO A 141 8.27 -9.15 -11.61
C PRO A 141 6.76 -9.04 -11.39
N GLY A 142 6.36 -8.84 -10.13
CA GLY A 142 4.96 -8.74 -9.72
C GLY A 142 4.11 -10.01 -9.86
N ARG A 143 4.68 -11.17 -10.23
CA ARG A 143 3.95 -12.44 -10.36
C ARG A 143 4.29 -13.42 -9.24
N VAL A 144 3.39 -13.51 -8.27
CA VAL A 144 3.50 -14.46 -7.15
C VAL A 144 2.86 -15.80 -7.52
N THR A 145 3.61 -16.87 -7.33
CA THR A 145 3.11 -18.26 -7.41
C THR A 145 3.27 -18.95 -6.07
N TRP A 146 2.41 -19.91 -5.78
CA TRP A 146 2.44 -20.66 -4.53
C TRP A 146 2.92 -22.08 -4.80
N ARG A 147 3.99 -22.49 -4.13
CA ARG A 147 4.54 -23.85 -4.24
C ARG A 147 4.34 -24.59 -2.92
N SER A 148 4.09 -25.89 -3.02
CA SER A 148 4.11 -26.78 -1.85
C SER A 148 5.51 -26.76 -1.22
N SER A 149 5.57 -26.61 0.09
CA SER A 149 6.79 -26.54 0.90
C SER A 149 6.61 -27.39 2.17
N PRO A 150 6.49 -28.72 2.01
CA PRO A 150 6.28 -29.62 3.15
C PRO A 150 7.51 -29.70 4.04
N THR A 151 7.30 -29.88 5.35
CA THR A 151 8.39 -30.15 6.29
C THR A 151 9.04 -31.49 5.93
N LYS A 152 10.38 -31.56 5.89
CA LYS A 152 11.09 -32.83 5.68
C LYS A 152 10.59 -33.86 6.71
N LYS A 153 10.11 -35.02 6.24
CA LYS A 153 9.80 -36.13 7.13
C LYS A 153 11.11 -36.56 7.79
N ARG A 154 11.11 -36.68 9.11
CA ARG A 154 12.22 -37.28 9.85
C ARG A 154 12.27 -38.76 9.46
N THR A 155 13.28 -39.18 8.71
CA THR A 155 13.57 -40.59 8.49
C THR A 155 13.81 -41.22 9.85
N ARG A 156 13.03 -42.26 10.18
CA ARG A 156 13.27 -43.10 11.35
C ARG A 156 14.36 -44.11 11.03
#